data_AF-A0A6M0A543-F1
#
_entry.id   AF-A0A6M0A543-F1
#
_cell.length_a   1.000
_cell.length_b   1.000
_cell.length_c   1.000
_cell.angle_alpha   90.00
_cell.angle_beta   90.00
_cell.angle_gamma   90.00
#
_symmetry.space_group_name_H-M   'P 1'
#
loop_
_entity.id
_entity.type
_entity.pdbx_description
1 polymer ?
#
loop_
_entity_poly.entity_id
_entity_poly.type
_entity_poly.pdbx_seq_one_letter_code
_entity_poly.pdbx_strand_id
1 'polypeptide(L)'
;MLYPIKVVDIELSRPLTTLDGLDGYMAVQGLLRFHGAPIGYVKAPITNGHCTAQTLSKRILEDHSETIINRLLYNGLSLPLGRESLCLEDLFDVPPPEYKGKLPLVTVAVCTRDRTANLALCLDAIKQLDYPYLDIVVVDNAPTNDSTKKLVETYANIRYICEPRPGLDWARNRAVLEAKGDIIAYTDDDVVVDSAWVKALALVFIKHPDVMAVTGLVVPYELETETQVLFEMYGGFGRGMSRKWYQVNRGNKIHWRLLGTGQFGTGANMAYRRSVFDDIGFFDPALDVGTVTNGGGDLEMFFRVLKEGHTLVYEP
;
A
#
# COMPACT_ATOMS: atom_id res chain seq x y z
N MET A 1 -26.78 -8.38 -5.83
CA MET A 1 -25.44 -7.82 -5.57
C MET A 1 -25.10 -6.94 -6.76
N LEU A 2 -24.54 -5.75 -6.58
CA LEU A 2 -24.20 -4.85 -7.70
C LEU A 2 -22.83 -5.25 -8.26
N TYR A 3 -22.77 -5.70 -9.51
CA TYR A 3 -21.54 -5.90 -10.29
C TYR A 3 -21.90 -5.83 -11.78
N PRO A 4 -21.00 -5.40 -12.68
CA PRO A 4 -19.67 -4.84 -12.43
C PRO A 4 -19.70 -3.50 -11.66
N ILE A 5 -18.65 -3.22 -10.87
CA ILE A 5 -18.46 -1.94 -10.16
C ILE A 5 -17.22 -1.25 -10.74
N LYS A 6 -17.37 -0.01 -11.20
CA LYS A 6 -16.25 0.77 -11.70
C LYS A 6 -15.42 1.28 -10.52
N VAL A 7 -14.15 0.87 -10.44
CA VAL A 7 -13.17 1.47 -9.52
C VAL A 7 -12.56 2.71 -10.14
N VAL A 8 -12.50 3.81 -9.38
CA VAL A 8 -11.88 5.08 -9.79
C VAL A 8 -11.18 5.76 -8.61
N ASP A 9 -10.22 6.64 -8.90
CA ASP A 9 -9.67 7.60 -7.94
C ASP A 9 -10.36 8.97 -8.10
N ILE A 10 -10.67 9.63 -6.98
CA ILE A 10 -11.30 10.94 -6.96
C ILE A 10 -10.48 11.88 -6.08
N GLU A 11 -9.78 12.84 -6.71
CA GLU A 11 -9.03 13.88 -6.01
C GLU A 11 -9.94 15.06 -5.64
N LEU A 12 -10.17 15.25 -4.34
CA LEU A 12 -11.04 16.29 -3.80
C LEU A 12 -10.39 17.67 -3.77
N SER A 13 -9.07 17.77 -3.98
CA SER A 13 -8.39 19.06 -4.20
C SER A 13 -8.67 19.63 -5.61
N ARG A 14 -9.51 18.97 -6.41
CA ARG A 14 -9.93 19.41 -7.75
C ARG A 14 -11.46 19.42 -7.85
N PRO A 15 -12.05 20.26 -8.74
CA PRO A 15 -13.48 20.23 -8.97
C PRO A 15 -13.96 18.84 -9.39
N LEU A 16 -15.04 18.36 -8.76
CA LEU A 16 -15.67 17.09 -9.14
C LEU A 16 -16.27 17.20 -10.54
N THR A 17 -15.99 16.21 -11.38
CA THR A 17 -16.55 16.08 -12.73
C THR A 17 -17.53 14.92 -12.80
N THR A 18 -18.47 14.99 -13.74
CA THR A 18 -19.31 13.83 -14.08
C THR A 18 -18.40 12.74 -14.66
N LEU A 19 -18.65 11.50 -14.24
CA LEU A 19 -18.00 10.32 -14.81
C LEU A 19 -18.91 9.75 -15.90
N ASP A 20 -18.43 9.77 -17.14
CA ASP A 20 -19.15 9.31 -18.33
C ASP A 20 -18.60 7.97 -18.83
N GLY A 21 -19.30 7.33 -19.77
CA GLY A 21 -18.85 6.09 -20.42
C GLY A 21 -18.88 4.88 -19.50
N LEU A 22 -19.81 4.87 -18.54
CA LEU A 22 -19.99 3.82 -17.56
C LEU A 22 -21.08 2.82 -17.96
N ASP A 23 -21.35 2.68 -19.25
CA ASP A 23 -22.29 1.69 -19.78
C ASP A 23 -21.86 0.28 -19.36
N GLY A 24 -22.81 -0.50 -18.83
CA GLY A 24 -22.54 -1.85 -18.33
C GLY A 24 -22.09 -1.94 -16.87
N TYR A 25 -21.72 -0.82 -16.23
CA TYR A 25 -21.42 -0.79 -14.79
C TYR A 25 -22.68 -0.48 -13.97
N MET A 26 -22.77 -1.10 -12.79
CA MET A 26 -23.90 -0.94 -11.86
C MET A 26 -23.69 0.16 -10.84
N ALA A 27 -22.44 0.43 -10.47
CA ALA A 27 -22.07 1.47 -9.53
C ALA A 27 -20.62 1.92 -9.76
N VAL A 28 -20.29 3.06 -9.18
CA VAL A 28 -18.90 3.52 -8.99
C VAL A 28 -18.49 3.27 -7.54
N GLN A 29 -17.28 2.75 -7.35
CA GLN A 29 -16.55 2.77 -6.08
C GLN A 29 -15.32 3.67 -6.26
N GLY A 30 -15.40 4.89 -5.73
CA GLY A 30 -14.33 5.88 -5.82
C GLY A 30 -13.45 5.87 -4.57
N LEU A 31 -12.14 5.68 -4.71
CA LEU A 31 -11.17 5.99 -3.66
C LEU A 31 -11.04 7.51 -3.57
N LEU A 32 -11.49 8.09 -2.46
CA LEU A 32 -11.41 9.51 -2.22
C LEU A 32 -10.01 9.87 -1.75
N ARG A 33 -9.42 10.85 -2.42
CA ARG A 33 -8.11 11.40 -2.08
C ARG A 33 -8.22 12.87 -1.79
N PHE A 34 -7.33 13.36 -0.94
CA PHE A 34 -7.15 14.78 -0.73
C PHE A 34 -5.66 15.11 -0.71
N HIS A 35 -5.21 15.83 -1.73
CA HIS A 35 -3.79 16.07 -2.01
C HIS A 35 -3.00 14.74 -2.09
N GLY A 36 -3.53 13.78 -2.85
CA GLY A 36 -2.95 12.46 -3.05
C GLY A 36 -3.15 11.45 -1.91
N ALA A 37 -3.43 11.90 -0.68
CA ALA A 37 -3.62 11.02 0.47
C ALA A 37 -5.03 10.40 0.46
N PRO A 38 -5.18 9.07 0.65
CA PRO A 38 -6.49 8.44 0.73
C PRO A 38 -7.22 8.86 2.02
N ILE A 39 -8.50 9.20 1.90
CA ILE A 39 -9.32 9.62 3.04
C ILE A 39 -10.59 8.77 3.24
N GLY A 40 -10.99 7.99 2.24
CA GLY A 40 -12.28 7.31 2.27
C GLY A 40 -12.65 6.67 0.94
N TYR A 41 -13.83 6.07 0.90
CA TYR A 41 -14.46 5.61 -0.33
C TYR A 41 -15.82 6.26 -0.50
N VAL A 42 -16.21 6.52 -1.74
CA VAL A 42 -17.59 6.83 -2.10
C VAL A 42 -18.17 5.70 -2.95
N LYS A 43 -19.39 5.27 -2.63
CA LYS A 43 -20.18 4.42 -3.52
C LYS A 43 -21.31 5.25 -4.11
N ALA A 44 -21.41 5.28 -5.44
CA ALA A 44 -22.41 6.07 -6.14
C ALA A 44 -23.10 5.26 -7.24
N PRO A 45 -24.42 5.41 -7.42
CA PRO A 45 -25.14 4.74 -8.49
C PRO A 45 -24.76 5.33 -9.85
N ILE A 46 -24.90 4.51 -10.89
CA ILE A 46 -24.80 4.93 -12.28
C ILE A 46 -26.21 5.03 -12.86
N THR A 47 -26.50 6.09 -13.61
CA THR A 47 -27.77 6.31 -14.30
C THR A 47 -27.50 6.65 -15.76
N ASN A 48 -28.04 5.86 -16.69
CA ASN A 48 -27.83 6.01 -18.13
C ASN A 48 -26.35 6.08 -18.54
N GLY A 49 -25.48 5.28 -17.93
CA GLY A 49 -24.04 5.28 -18.24
C GLY A 49 -23.24 6.45 -17.62
N HIS A 50 -23.87 7.23 -16.73
CA HIS A 50 -23.24 8.38 -16.09
C HIS A 50 -23.31 8.32 -14.56
N CYS A 51 -22.29 8.85 -13.89
CA CYS A 51 -22.33 9.19 -12.47
C CYS A 51 -22.08 10.70 -12.32
N THR A 52 -23.12 11.47 -11.97
CA THR A 52 -23.06 12.94 -12.00
C THR A 52 -22.21 13.51 -10.86
N ALA A 53 -21.55 14.65 -11.13
CA ALA A 53 -20.80 15.39 -10.11
C ALA A 53 -21.68 15.74 -8.89
N GLN A 54 -22.96 16.05 -9.09
CA GLN A 54 -23.91 16.34 -8.01
C GLN A 54 -24.17 15.10 -7.14
N THR A 55 -24.29 13.91 -7.75
CA THR A 55 -24.49 12.65 -7.03
C THR A 55 -23.26 12.30 -6.20
N LEU A 56 -22.06 12.42 -6.80
CA LEU A 56 -20.80 12.23 -6.10
C LEU A 56 -20.65 13.21 -4.94
N SER A 57 -20.84 14.50 -5.20
CA SER A 57 -20.74 15.57 -4.19
C SER A 57 -21.67 15.31 -3.00
N LYS A 58 -22.94 14.98 -3.26
CA LYS A 58 -23.90 14.65 -2.20
C LYS A 58 -23.42 13.48 -1.34
N ARG A 59 -23.03 12.36 -1.97
CA ARG A 59 -22.56 11.17 -1.25
C ARG A 59 -21.28 11.43 -0.45
N ILE A 60 -20.33 12.16 -1.04
CA ILE A 60 -19.06 12.50 -0.38
C ILE A 60 -19.31 13.36 0.86
N LEU A 61 -20.18 14.38 0.77
CA LEU A 61 -20.51 15.23 1.91
C LEU A 61 -21.29 14.49 3.00
N GLU A 62 -22.20 13.59 2.61
CA GLU A 62 -22.94 12.73 3.54
C GLU A 62 -22.00 11.83 4.36
N ASP A 63 -21.02 11.20 3.71
CA ASP A 63 -20.20 10.15 4.33
C ASP A 63 -18.86 10.66 4.90
N HIS A 64 -18.29 11.77 4.39
CA HIS A 64 -16.90 12.18 4.67
C HIS A 64 -16.71 13.65 5.07
N SER A 65 -17.78 14.41 5.30
CA SER A 65 -17.68 15.84 5.66
C SER A 65 -16.77 16.08 6.87
N GLU A 66 -16.90 15.29 7.94
CA GLU A 66 -16.05 15.42 9.13
C GLU A 66 -14.57 15.16 8.82
N THR A 67 -14.26 14.10 8.08
CA THR A 67 -12.89 13.76 7.66
C THR A 67 -12.26 14.88 6.83
N ILE A 68 -13.02 15.43 5.88
CA ILE A 68 -12.58 16.54 5.03
C ILE A 68 -12.29 17.78 5.89
N ILE A 69 -13.22 18.17 6.77
CA ILE A 69 -13.06 19.33 7.66
C ILE A 69 -11.83 19.17 8.56
N ASN A 70 -11.67 18.01 9.19
CA ASN A 70 -10.52 17.73 10.06
C ASN A 70 -9.20 17.85 9.29
N ARG A 71 -9.15 17.38 8.05
CA ARG A 71 -7.95 17.45 7.21
C ARG A 71 -7.62 18.89 6.79
N LEU A 72 -8.63 19.67 6.41
CA LEU A 72 -8.47 21.09 6.08
C LEU A 72 -7.89 21.86 7.28
N LEU A 73 -8.43 21.65 8.48
CA LEU A 73 -7.94 22.27 9.71
C LEU A 73 -6.49 21.85 10.03
N TYR A 74 -6.17 20.55 9.92
CA TYR A 74 -4.83 20.04 10.15
C TYR A 74 -3.80 20.66 9.20
N ASN A 75 -4.10 20.69 7.89
CA ASN A 75 -3.22 21.28 6.89
C ASN A 75 -3.01 22.78 7.15
N GLY A 76 -4.09 23.52 7.40
CA GLY A 76 -4.02 24.96 7.69
C GLY A 76 -3.22 25.31 8.93
N LEU A 77 -3.40 24.57 10.03
CA LEU A 77 -2.64 24.75 11.28
C LEU A 77 -1.17 24.36 11.17
N SER A 78 -0.80 23.57 10.16
CA SER A 78 0.58 23.15 9.91
C SER A 78 1.41 24.20 9.13
N LEU A 79 0.78 25.27 8.64
CA LEU A 79 1.48 26.35 7.95
C LEU A 79 2.25 27.26 8.93
N PRO A 80 3.44 27.77 8.56
CA PRO A 80 4.05 28.87 9.29
C PRO A 80 3.09 30.07 9.28
N LEU A 81 2.73 30.57 10.47
CA LEU A 81 1.85 31.74 10.65
C LEU A 81 2.49 32.98 10.01
N GLY A 82 2.25 33.16 8.70
CA GLY A 82 2.72 34.29 7.90
C GLY A 82 1.60 35.10 7.24
N ARG A 83 0.34 34.65 7.37
CA ARG A 83 -0.85 35.42 6.97
C ARG A 83 -1.57 35.91 8.22
N GLU A 84 -1.93 37.20 8.22
CA GLU A 84 -2.66 37.85 9.33
C GLU A 84 -4.09 37.29 9.52
N SER A 85 -4.64 36.59 8.51
CA SER A 85 -5.90 35.85 8.60
C SER A 85 -5.94 34.61 7.69
N LEU A 86 -6.59 33.54 8.16
CA LEU A 86 -6.91 32.33 7.38
C LEU A 86 -8.31 32.49 6.77
N CYS A 87 -8.43 32.48 5.44
CA CYS A 87 -9.72 32.38 4.75
C CYS A 87 -10.08 30.89 4.57
N LEU A 88 -11.37 30.55 4.66
CA LEU A 88 -11.84 29.18 4.49
C LEU A 88 -11.60 28.66 3.07
N GLU A 89 -11.70 29.52 2.05
CA GLU A 89 -11.42 29.12 0.67
C GLU A 89 -9.96 28.68 0.48
N ASP A 90 -9.02 29.32 1.18
CA ASP A 90 -7.59 29.00 1.07
C ASP A 90 -7.28 27.58 1.58
N LEU A 91 -8.07 27.04 2.53
CA LEU A 91 -7.78 25.76 3.18
C LEU A 91 -7.78 24.57 2.21
N PHE A 92 -8.57 24.64 1.14
CA PHE A 92 -8.62 23.57 0.14
C PHE A 92 -7.31 23.46 -0.66
N ASP A 93 -6.63 24.59 -0.85
CA ASP A 93 -5.39 24.67 -1.61
C ASP A 93 -4.15 24.39 -0.75
N VAL A 94 -4.30 24.26 0.58
CA VAL A 94 -3.17 23.98 1.47
C VAL A 94 -2.77 22.50 1.38
N PRO A 95 -1.59 22.17 0.82
CA PRO A 95 -1.11 20.80 0.78
C PRO A 95 -0.73 20.31 2.19
N PRO A 96 -0.60 18.99 2.40
CA PRO A 96 -0.08 18.47 3.65
C PRO A 96 1.36 18.95 3.88
N PRO A 97 1.81 19.06 5.15
CA PRO A 97 3.17 19.48 5.47
C PRO A 97 4.22 18.55 4.84
N GLU A 98 5.13 19.14 4.07
CA GLU A 98 6.20 18.42 3.39
C GLU A 98 7.40 18.16 4.32
N TYR A 99 7.95 16.95 4.26
CA TYR A 99 9.20 16.63 4.95
C TYR A 99 10.40 17.13 4.14
N LYS A 100 11.19 18.05 4.73
CA LYS A 100 12.36 18.68 4.10
C LYS A 100 13.71 18.08 4.52
N GLY A 101 13.70 17.00 5.29
CA GLY A 101 14.92 16.35 5.76
C GLY A 101 15.51 15.35 4.77
N LYS A 102 16.58 14.66 5.18
CA LYS A 102 17.20 13.61 4.38
C LYS A 102 16.28 12.38 4.30
N LEU A 103 16.10 11.87 3.08
CA LEU A 103 15.38 10.63 2.80
C LEU A 103 16.37 9.44 2.77
N PRO A 104 16.05 8.28 3.37
CA PRO A 104 16.89 7.09 3.34
C PRO A 104 16.83 6.36 1.98
N LEU A 105 17.83 5.53 1.69
CA LEU A 105 17.75 4.58 0.58
C LEU A 105 16.74 3.47 0.93
N VAL A 106 15.77 3.24 0.04
CA VAL A 106 14.78 2.15 0.18
C VAL A 106 15.02 1.12 -0.92
N THR A 107 15.15 -0.15 -0.53
CA THR A 107 15.10 -1.26 -1.48
C THR A 107 13.64 -1.63 -1.74
N VAL A 108 13.19 -1.56 -2.98
CA VAL A 108 11.87 -2.08 -3.40
C VAL A 108 12.07 -3.47 -3.98
N ALA A 109 11.44 -4.47 -3.36
CA ALA A 109 11.57 -5.88 -3.71
C ALA A 109 10.26 -6.44 -4.28
N VAL A 110 10.32 -6.97 -5.49
CA VAL A 110 9.23 -7.70 -6.13
C VAL A 110 9.66 -9.15 -6.30
N CYS A 111 8.94 -10.07 -5.65
CA CYS A 111 9.17 -11.51 -5.81
C CYS A 111 8.18 -12.05 -6.83
N THR A 112 8.66 -12.79 -7.83
CA THR A 112 7.84 -13.24 -8.96
C THR A 112 8.25 -14.63 -9.42
N ARG A 113 7.34 -15.32 -10.11
CA ARG A 113 7.63 -16.59 -10.78
C ARG A 113 6.74 -16.78 -11.99
N ASP A 114 7.32 -16.73 -13.19
CA ASP A 114 6.64 -17.01 -14.46
C ASP A 114 5.37 -16.16 -14.72
N ARG A 115 5.30 -14.92 -14.19
CA ARG A 115 4.14 -13.99 -14.30
C ARG A 115 4.48 -12.66 -15.00
N THR A 116 5.16 -12.73 -16.13
CA THR A 116 5.70 -11.55 -16.84
C THR A 116 4.67 -10.47 -17.18
N ALA A 117 3.42 -10.84 -17.50
CA ALA A 117 2.37 -9.86 -17.82
C ALA A 117 2.00 -8.98 -16.62
N ASN A 118 1.80 -9.59 -15.45
CA ASN A 118 1.51 -8.85 -14.22
C ASN A 118 2.73 -8.07 -13.76
N LEU A 119 3.91 -8.69 -13.83
CA LEU A 119 5.16 -8.04 -13.46
C LEU A 119 5.39 -6.77 -14.28
N ALA A 120 5.11 -6.77 -15.58
CA ALA A 120 5.25 -5.58 -16.42
C ALA A 120 4.40 -4.41 -15.90
N LEU A 121 3.13 -4.67 -15.52
CA LEU A 121 2.24 -3.66 -14.94
C LEU A 121 2.77 -3.14 -13.60
N CYS A 122 3.26 -4.04 -12.74
CA CYS A 122 3.87 -3.67 -11.45
C CYS A 122 5.14 -2.81 -11.65
N LEU A 123 6.02 -3.21 -12.57
CA LEU A 123 7.24 -2.46 -12.87
C LEU A 123 6.95 -1.09 -13.49
N ASP A 124 5.93 -0.97 -14.35
CA ASP A 124 5.50 0.31 -14.89
C ASP A 124 5.00 1.26 -13.80
N ALA A 125 4.28 0.74 -12.80
CA ALA A 125 3.86 1.52 -11.62
C ALA A 125 5.06 1.94 -10.76
N ILE A 126 6.02 1.04 -10.53
CA ILE A 126 7.24 1.32 -9.76
C ILE A 126 8.08 2.44 -10.42
N LYS A 127 8.09 2.54 -11.75
CA LYS A 127 8.78 3.66 -12.45
C LYS A 127 8.16 5.02 -12.17
N GLN A 128 6.91 5.09 -11.72
CA GLN A 128 6.21 6.33 -11.41
C GLN A 128 6.33 6.74 -9.94
N LEU A 129 7.14 6.05 -9.14
CA LEU A 129 7.35 6.39 -7.74
C LEU A 129 7.97 7.79 -7.58
N ASP A 130 7.32 8.64 -6.79
CA ASP A 130 7.84 9.93 -6.30
C ASP A 130 8.78 9.70 -5.11
N TYR A 131 9.91 9.03 -5.37
CA TYR A 131 10.96 8.81 -4.37
C TYR A 131 12.35 8.74 -5.01
N PRO A 132 13.29 9.62 -4.65
CA PRO A 132 14.56 9.76 -5.38
C PRO A 132 15.63 8.71 -5.04
N TYR A 133 15.54 8.02 -3.90
CA TYR A 133 16.58 7.11 -3.41
C TYR A 133 16.09 5.66 -3.38
N LEU A 134 16.05 5.04 -4.56
CA LEU A 134 15.55 3.67 -4.74
C LEU A 134 16.65 2.70 -5.16
N ASP A 135 16.60 1.50 -4.59
CA ASP A 135 17.25 0.28 -5.07
C ASP A 135 16.17 -0.73 -5.44
N ILE A 136 15.90 -0.94 -6.74
CA ILE A 136 14.80 -1.80 -7.16
C ILE A 136 15.35 -3.19 -7.50
N VAL A 137 14.78 -4.23 -6.91
CA VAL A 137 15.16 -5.62 -7.13
C VAL A 137 13.94 -6.48 -7.49
N VAL A 138 14.06 -7.21 -8.59
CA VAL A 138 13.15 -8.29 -8.95
C VAL A 138 13.82 -9.61 -8.62
N VAL A 139 13.20 -10.38 -7.72
CA VAL A 139 13.65 -11.72 -7.36
C VAL A 139 12.77 -12.73 -8.09
N ASP A 140 13.36 -13.35 -9.11
CA ASP A 140 12.75 -14.39 -9.92
C ASP A 140 12.93 -15.75 -9.22
N ASN A 141 11.82 -16.32 -8.73
CA ASN A 141 11.81 -17.47 -7.86
C ASN A 141 11.63 -18.78 -8.62
N ALA A 142 12.65 -19.63 -8.64
CA ALA A 142 12.67 -20.91 -9.33
C ALA A 142 12.03 -20.85 -10.74
N PRO A 143 12.50 -19.93 -11.61
CA PRO A 143 11.90 -19.70 -12.92
C PRO A 143 11.96 -20.93 -13.80
N THR A 144 10.92 -21.14 -14.62
CA THR A 144 10.89 -22.25 -15.59
C THR A 144 11.64 -21.94 -16.88
N ASN A 145 11.89 -20.65 -17.16
CA ASN A 145 12.55 -20.16 -18.37
C ASN A 145 13.16 -18.76 -18.12
N ASP A 146 13.69 -18.11 -19.16
CA ASP A 146 14.39 -16.81 -19.05
C ASP A 146 13.50 -15.57 -19.30
N SER A 147 12.17 -15.73 -19.40
CA SER A 147 11.26 -14.64 -19.76
C SER A 147 11.24 -13.51 -18.75
N THR A 148 11.22 -13.80 -17.44
CA THR A 148 11.31 -12.78 -16.39
C THR A 148 12.59 -11.96 -16.52
N LYS A 149 13.73 -12.63 -16.72
CA LYS A 149 15.03 -11.97 -16.90
C LYS A 149 15.01 -11.02 -18.09
N LYS A 150 14.56 -11.50 -19.25
CA LYS A 150 14.44 -10.71 -20.47
C LYS A 150 13.54 -9.49 -20.28
N LEU A 151 12.40 -9.65 -19.58
CA LEU A 151 11.52 -8.54 -19.25
C LEU A 151 12.25 -7.51 -18.38
N VAL A 152 12.87 -7.92 -17.27
CA VAL A 152 13.56 -7.00 -16.36
C VAL A 152 14.70 -6.24 -17.04
N GLU A 153 15.44 -6.88 -17.97
CA GLU A 153 16.51 -6.23 -18.74
C GLU A 153 16.00 -5.08 -19.64
N THR A 154 14.69 -5.00 -19.93
CA THR A 154 14.09 -3.85 -20.65
C THR A 154 13.88 -2.62 -19.77
N TYR A 155 14.01 -2.76 -18.44
CA TYR A 155 13.81 -1.68 -17.48
C TYR A 155 15.16 -1.14 -17.01
N ALA A 156 15.37 0.17 -17.14
CA ALA A 156 16.57 0.81 -16.59
C ALA A 156 16.53 0.81 -15.05
N ASN A 157 17.69 0.64 -14.43
CA ASN A 157 17.89 0.73 -12.97
C ASN A 157 17.10 -0.29 -12.12
N ILE A 158 16.71 -1.43 -12.71
CA ILE A 158 16.12 -2.57 -11.99
C ILE A 158 17.11 -3.73 -11.99
N ARG A 159 17.36 -4.31 -10.81
CA ARG A 159 18.25 -5.46 -10.66
C ARG A 159 17.46 -6.76 -10.75
N TYR A 160 17.89 -7.65 -11.63
CA TYR A 160 17.41 -9.03 -11.67
C TYR A 160 18.23 -9.92 -10.74
N ILE A 161 17.56 -10.69 -9.89
CA ILE A 161 18.16 -11.71 -9.03
C ILE A 161 17.38 -13.02 -9.21
N CYS A 162 18.10 -14.13 -9.34
CA CYS A 162 17.49 -15.47 -9.37
C CYS A 162 17.61 -16.13 -7.99
N GLU A 163 16.50 -16.63 -7.46
CA GLU A 163 16.48 -17.52 -6.30
C GLU A 163 16.08 -18.93 -6.76
N PRO A 164 17.01 -19.90 -6.81
CA PRO A 164 16.74 -21.22 -7.40
C PRO A 164 15.83 -22.10 -6.55
N ARG A 165 15.66 -21.83 -5.25
CA ARG A 165 14.79 -22.63 -4.37
C ARG A 165 13.34 -22.17 -4.49
N PRO A 166 12.39 -23.07 -4.80
CA PRO A 166 10.99 -22.68 -4.93
C PRO A 166 10.41 -22.26 -3.57
N GLY A 167 9.74 -21.10 -3.54
CA GLY A 167 9.13 -20.53 -2.34
C GLY A 167 9.21 -19.01 -2.34
N LEU A 168 8.09 -18.34 -2.04
CA LEU A 168 8.00 -16.89 -1.93
C LEU A 168 8.88 -16.37 -0.79
N ASP A 169 8.93 -17.05 0.35
CA ASP A 169 9.75 -16.66 1.49
C ASP A 169 11.24 -16.90 1.22
N TRP A 170 11.61 -17.90 0.42
CA TRP A 170 12.97 -17.97 -0.13
C TRP A 170 13.33 -16.74 -0.96
N ALA A 171 12.42 -16.28 -1.81
CA ALA A 171 12.61 -15.07 -2.62
C ALA A 171 12.65 -13.79 -1.77
N ARG A 172 11.77 -13.67 -0.77
CA ARG A 172 11.77 -12.54 0.17
C ARG A 172 13.08 -12.47 0.95
N ASN A 173 13.57 -13.62 1.43
CA ASN A 173 14.84 -13.71 2.13
C ASN A 173 16.02 -13.36 1.22
N ARG A 174 16.01 -13.83 -0.04
CA ARG A 174 16.98 -13.39 -1.05
C ARG A 174 16.96 -11.87 -1.21
N ALA A 175 15.79 -11.25 -1.26
CA ALA A 175 15.69 -9.80 -1.36
C ALA A 175 16.31 -9.08 -0.16
N VAL A 176 16.13 -9.57 1.08
CA VAL A 176 16.79 -8.99 2.27
C VAL A 176 18.32 -9.02 2.13
N LEU A 177 18.86 -10.16 1.68
CA LEU A 177 20.30 -10.35 1.53
C LEU A 177 20.91 -9.47 0.43
N GLU A 178 20.13 -9.17 -0.61
CA GLU A 178 20.55 -8.34 -1.75
C GLU A 178 20.24 -6.85 -1.57
N ALA A 179 19.51 -6.48 -0.51
CA ALA A 179 19.04 -5.12 -0.30
C ALA A 179 20.20 -4.16 0.02
N LYS A 180 20.21 -3.02 -0.67
CA LYS A 180 21.16 -1.93 -0.40
C LYS A 180 20.62 -0.87 0.54
N GLY A 181 19.30 -0.76 0.66
CA GLY A 181 18.63 0.20 1.54
C GLY A 181 18.68 -0.20 3.01
N ASP A 182 18.52 0.81 3.88
CA ASP A 182 18.27 0.59 5.30
C ASP A 182 16.83 0.13 5.55
N ILE A 183 15.95 0.38 4.58
CA ILE A 183 14.56 -0.06 4.54
C ILE A 183 14.41 -0.97 3.32
N ILE A 184 13.69 -2.08 3.50
CA ILE A 184 13.20 -2.93 2.40
C ILE A 184 11.68 -2.88 2.37
N ALA A 185 11.10 -2.54 1.22
CA ALA A 185 9.68 -2.53 0.95
C ALA A 185 9.33 -3.63 -0.04
N TYR A 186 8.33 -4.43 0.27
CA TYR A 186 7.84 -5.53 -0.56
C TYR A 186 6.51 -5.15 -1.19
N THR A 187 6.37 -5.52 -2.46
CA THR A 187 5.08 -5.55 -3.14
C THR A 187 5.00 -6.77 -4.05
N ASP A 188 3.79 -7.23 -4.34
CA ASP A 188 3.57 -8.41 -5.17
C ASP A 188 3.66 -8.05 -6.66
N ASP A 189 3.93 -9.05 -7.50
CA ASP A 189 4.11 -8.87 -8.94
C ASP A 189 2.82 -8.54 -9.69
N ASP A 190 1.67 -8.55 -9.03
CA ASP A 190 0.36 -8.19 -9.54
C ASP A 190 -0.25 -6.95 -8.87
N VAL A 191 0.59 -6.13 -8.21
CA VAL A 191 0.19 -4.87 -7.58
C VAL A 191 0.58 -3.68 -8.45
N VAL A 192 -0.34 -2.72 -8.59
CA VAL A 192 -0.07 -1.37 -9.10
C VAL A 192 0.11 -0.44 -7.91
N VAL A 193 1.37 -0.10 -7.61
CA VAL A 193 1.70 0.75 -6.45
C VAL A 193 1.34 2.22 -6.69
N ASP A 194 0.95 2.90 -5.62
CA ASP A 194 0.76 4.35 -5.65
C ASP A 194 2.10 5.07 -5.81
N SER A 195 2.14 6.16 -6.60
CA SER A 195 3.35 6.97 -6.77
C SER A 195 3.96 7.47 -5.45
N ALA A 196 3.14 7.72 -4.42
CA ALA A 196 3.59 8.16 -3.10
C ALA A 196 3.88 7.00 -2.12
N TRP A 197 3.73 5.74 -2.54
CA TRP A 197 3.80 4.55 -1.68
C TRP A 197 5.10 4.48 -0.86
N VAL A 198 6.26 4.49 -1.52
CA VAL A 198 7.56 4.40 -0.84
C VAL A 198 7.80 5.62 0.06
N LYS A 199 7.37 6.80 -0.38
CA LYS A 199 7.48 8.04 0.39
C LYS A 199 6.69 7.94 1.70
N ALA A 200 5.45 7.45 1.65
CA ALA A 200 4.60 7.27 2.82
C ALA A 200 5.25 6.30 3.83
N LEU A 201 5.72 5.13 3.36
CA LEU A 201 6.41 4.14 4.19
C LEU A 201 7.68 4.72 4.84
N ALA A 202 8.55 5.35 4.06
CA ALA A 202 9.80 5.92 4.54
C ALA A 202 9.57 7.02 5.59
N LEU A 203 8.55 7.86 5.43
CA LEU A 203 8.24 8.93 6.37
C LEU A 203 7.81 8.40 7.75
N VAL A 204 7.20 7.22 7.84
CA VAL A 204 6.90 6.58 9.13
C VAL A 204 8.21 6.20 9.83
N PHE A 205 9.13 5.54 9.15
CA PHE A 205 10.43 5.17 9.70
C PHE A 205 11.28 6.40 10.09
N ILE A 206 11.20 7.50 9.34
CA ILE A 206 11.93 8.73 9.66
C ILE A 206 11.38 9.36 10.95
N LYS A 207 10.05 9.47 11.07
CA LYS A 207 9.40 10.12 12.21
C LYS A 207 9.44 9.27 13.47
N HIS A 208 9.56 7.96 13.33
CA HIS A 208 9.47 7.00 14.42
C HIS A 208 10.63 5.98 14.36
N PRO A 209 11.78 6.30 14.98
CA PRO A 209 12.96 5.44 15.00
C PRO A 209 12.74 4.04 15.57
N ASP A 210 11.75 3.88 16.47
CA ASP A 210 11.37 2.63 17.14
C ASP A 210 10.51 1.69 16.28
N VAL A 211 9.94 2.19 15.18
CA VAL A 211 9.15 1.38 14.24
C VAL A 211 10.10 0.51 13.42
N MET A 212 9.82 -0.81 13.42
CA MET A 212 10.61 -1.80 12.68
C MET A 212 9.86 -2.37 11.47
N ALA A 213 8.53 -2.30 11.46
CA ALA A 213 7.70 -2.74 10.35
C ALA A 213 6.58 -1.73 10.06
N VAL A 214 6.30 -1.52 8.78
CA VAL A 214 5.18 -0.71 8.30
C VAL A 214 4.41 -1.51 7.26
N THR A 215 3.10 -1.58 7.38
CA THR A 215 2.19 -2.10 6.36
C THR A 215 1.34 -0.95 5.84
N GLY A 216 0.58 -1.16 4.75
CA GLY A 216 -0.28 -0.09 4.26
C GLY A 216 -1.57 -0.54 3.59
N LEU A 217 -2.34 0.44 3.14
CA LEU A 217 -3.60 0.21 2.44
C LEU A 217 -3.37 -0.56 1.14
N VAL A 218 -4.22 -1.56 0.93
CA VAL A 218 -4.35 -2.27 -0.34
C VAL A 218 -5.82 -2.23 -0.71
N VAL A 219 -6.08 -1.78 -1.93
CA VAL A 219 -7.42 -1.53 -2.48
C VAL A 219 -7.61 -2.39 -3.73
N PRO A 220 -8.85 -2.72 -4.12
CA PRO A 220 -9.08 -3.48 -5.34
C PRO A 220 -8.66 -2.66 -6.56
N TYR A 221 -7.85 -3.25 -7.45
CA TYR A 221 -7.54 -2.65 -8.75
C TYR A 221 -8.78 -2.57 -9.65
N GLU A 222 -9.62 -3.60 -9.59
CA GLU A 222 -10.86 -3.71 -10.36
C GLU A 222 -11.92 -4.53 -9.62
N LEU A 223 -13.19 -4.33 -9.98
CA LEU A 223 -14.35 -5.03 -9.40
C LEU A 223 -15.33 -5.45 -10.51
N GLU A 224 -14.83 -6.18 -11.50
CA GLU A 224 -15.55 -6.55 -12.72
C GLU A 224 -16.42 -7.80 -12.54
N THR A 225 -16.03 -8.69 -11.62
CA THR A 225 -16.68 -9.98 -11.39
C THR A 225 -17.34 -10.08 -10.03
N GLU A 226 -18.34 -10.96 -9.90
CA GLU A 226 -18.97 -11.27 -8.61
C GLU A 226 -17.93 -11.74 -7.57
N THR A 227 -16.96 -12.58 -7.98
CA THR A 227 -15.90 -13.08 -7.09
C THR A 227 -15.04 -11.95 -6.53
N GLN A 228 -14.66 -10.97 -7.36
CA GLN A 228 -13.88 -9.81 -6.90
C GLN A 228 -14.69 -8.96 -5.90
N VAL A 229 -15.98 -8.73 -6.17
CA VAL A 229 -16.86 -7.98 -5.26
C VAL A 229 -17.06 -8.72 -3.93
N LEU A 230 -17.27 -10.04 -3.97
CA LEU A 230 -17.39 -10.88 -2.78
C LEU A 230 -16.09 -10.89 -1.97
N PHE A 231 -14.94 -11.02 -2.65
CA PHE A 231 -13.64 -10.96 -1.99
C PHE A 231 -13.45 -9.63 -1.25
N GLU A 232 -13.67 -8.50 -1.92
CA GLU A 232 -13.52 -7.18 -1.29
C GLU A 232 -14.50 -6.99 -0.12
N MET A 233 -15.72 -7.51 -0.22
CA MET A 233 -16.74 -7.38 0.83
C MET A 233 -16.42 -8.17 2.11
N TYR A 234 -15.85 -9.37 1.99
CA TYR A 234 -15.67 -10.30 3.11
C TYR A 234 -14.23 -10.51 3.55
N GLY A 235 -13.27 -10.38 2.64
CA GLY A 235 -11.88 -10.80 2.82
C GLY A 235 -10.82 -9.82 2.35
N GLY A 236 -11.21 -8.67 1.79
CA GLY A 236 -10.31 -7.67 1.21
C GLY A 236 -9.14 -7.27 2.11
N PHE A 237 -8.12 -6.66 1.50
CA PHE A 237 -6.85 -6.38 2.19
C PHE A 237 -6.84 -5.05 2.95
N GLY A 238 -7.80 -4.15 2.70
CA GLY A 238 -7.88 -2.86 3.39
C GLY A 238 -8.07 -2.99 4.89
N ARG A 239 -7.42 -2.10 5.67
CA ARG A 239 -7.58 -2.01 7.14
C ARG A 239 -8.11 -0.66 7.59
N GLY A 240 -8.81 0.05 6.69
CA GLY A 240 -9.41 1.37 6.94
C GLY A 240 -8.47 2.52 6.60
N MET A 241 -8.95 3.76 6.77
CA MET A 241 -8.24 4.98 6.36
C MET A 241 -7.49 5.67 7.50
N SER A 242 -7.32 4.99 8.63
CA SER A 242 -6.66 5.53 9.80
C SER A 242 -5.40 4.74 10.11
N ARG A 243 -4.32 5.46 10.43
CA ARG A 243 -3.09 4.86 10.95
C ARG A 243 -3.38 4.01 12.18
N LYS A 244 -2.79 2.82 12.27
CA LYS A 244 -2.91 1.95 13.45
C LYS A 244 -1.53 1.58 13.97
N TRP A 245 -1.42 1.53 15.29
CA TRP A 245 -0.18 1.21 16.01
C TRP A 245 -0.34 -0.14 16.70
N TYR A 246 0.65 -0.99 16.51
CA TYR A 246 0.71 -2.31 17.14
C TYR A 246 2.03 -2.42 17.88
N GLN A 247 1.94 -2.65 19.18
CA GLN A 247 3.09 -2.81 20.06
C GLN A 247 2.75 -3.81 21.16
N VAL A 248 3.69 -4.68 21.48
CA VAL A 248 3.60 -5.60 22.62
C VAL A 248 4.89 -5.49 23.42
N ASN A 249 4.79 -5.32 24.74
CA ASN A 249 5.98 -5.34 25.57
C ASN A 249 6.50 -6.77 25.69
N ARG A 250 7.80 -6.95 25.48
CA ARG A 250 8.47 -8.25 25.60
C ARG A 250 8.20 -8.86 26.99
N GLY A 251 7.80 -10.12 27.02
CA GLY A 251 7.47 -10.84 28.26
C GLY A 251 6.02 -10.68 28.76
N ASN A 252 5.23 -9.78 28.18
CA ASN A 252 3.79 -9.73 28.46
C ASN A 252 3.04 -10.84 27.71
N LYS A 253 1.92 -11.30 28.28
CA LYS A 253 1.01 -12.18 27.55
C LYS A 253 0.48 -11.44 26.33
N ILE A 254 0.64 -12.04 25.15
CA ILE A 254 0.07 -11.52 23.91
C ILE A 254 -1.45 -11.60 24.03
N HIS A 255 -2.11 -10.45 23.84
CA HIS A 255 -3.57 -10.39 23.88
C HIS A 255 -4.14 -11.20 22.70
N TRP A 256 -5.17 -12.03 22.94
CA TRP A 256 -5.73 -12.94 21.93
C TRP A 256 -6.13 -12.25 20.62
N ARG A 257 -6.52 -10.98 20.67
CA ARG A 257 -6.82 -10.18 19.48
C ARG A 257 -5.65 -10.11 18.50
N LEU A 258 -4.41 -10.13 18.98
CA LEU A 258 -3.20 -10.08 18.15
C LEU A 258 -2.88 -11.42 17.46
N LEU A 259 -3.65 -12.48 17.72
CA LEU A 259 -3.56 -13.74 16.98
C LEU A 259 -4.19 -13.63 15.59
N GLY A 260 -5.09 -12.66 15.36
CA GLY A 260 -5.61 -12.34 14.03
C GLY A 260 -4.62 -11.49 13.24
N THR A 261 -3.48 -12.05 12.85
CA THR A 261 -2.34 -11.35 12.23
C THR A 261 -2.71 -10.63 10.93
N GLY A 262 -3.73 -11.10 10.21
CA GLY A 262 -4.26 -10.42 9.03
C GLY A 262 -4.73 -9.00 9.31
N GLN A 263 -5.05 -8.63 10.56
CA GLN A 263 -5.43 -7.26 10.92
C GLN A 263 -4.29 -6.25 10.76
N PHE A 264 -3.04 -6.71 10.76
CA PHE A 264 -1.86 -5.85 10.69
C PHE A 264 -1.58 -5.37 9.27
N GLY A 265 -1.97 -6.13 8.25
CA GLY A 265 -1.70 -5.82 6.85
C GLY A 265 -1.61 -7.08 6.01
N THR A 266 -0.90 -6.99 4.90
CA THR A 266 -0.68 -8.07 3.93
C THR A 266 0.72 -7.97 3.33
N GLY A 267 1.28 -9.10 2.90
CA GLY A 267 2.58 -9.17 2.23
C GLY A 267 2.68 -8.33 0.94
N ALA A 268 1.55 -7.99 0.32
CA ALA A 268 1.48 -7.13 -0.87
C ALA A 268 1.87 -5.67 -0.62
N ASN A 269 1.82 -5.22 0.64
CA ASN A 269 2.20 -3.87 1.06
C ASN A 269 2.79 -3.91 2.47
N MET A 270 4.09 -4.19 2.53
CA MET A 270 4.84 -4.22 3.79
C MET A 270 6.27 -3.70 3.59
N ALA A 271 6.84 -3.10 4.62
CA ALA A 271 8.21 -2.64 4.66
C ALA A 271 8.81 -2.85 6.04
N TYR A 272 10.12 -3.04 6.08
CA TYR A 272 10.87 -3.31 7.29
C TYR A 272 12.14 -2.48 7.32
N ARG A 273 12.60 -2.12 8.52
CA ARG A 273 14.02 -1.80 8.69
C ARG A 273 14.81 -3.07 8.43
N ARG A 274 15.80 -3.01 7.55
CA ARG A 274 16.62 -4.18 7.19
C ARG A 274 17.31 -4.78 8.42
N SER A 275 17.66 -3.96 9.42
CA SER A 275 18.26 -4.42 10.67
C SER A 275 17.36 -5.31 11.52
N VAL A 276 16.03 -5.33 11.30
CA VAL A 276 15.14 -6.19 12.10
C VAL A 276 15.44 -7.67 11.88
N PHE A 277 15.88 -8.04 10.67
CA PHE A 277 16.18 -9.42 10.30
C PHE A 277 17.41 -9.99 11.02
N ASP A 278 18.32 -9.13 11.49
CA ASP A 278 19.47 -9.54 12.30
C ASP A 278 19.04 -9.96 13.74
N ASP A 279 17.91 -9.43 14.21
CA ASP A 279 17.39 -9.68 15.56
C ASP A 279 16.35 -10.80 15.58
N ILE A 280 15.39 -10.78 14.66
CA ILE A 280 14.24 -11.71 14.66
C ILE A 280 14.35 -12.83 13.60
N GLY A 281 15.43 -12.82 12.82
CA GLY A 281 15.65 -13.74 11.72
C GLY A 281 14.80 -13.45 10.49
N PHE A 282 14.96 -14.31 9.50
CA PHE A 282 14.32 -14.21 8.19
C PHE A 282 12.90 -14.80 8.16
N PHE A 283 12.18 -14.62 7.05
CA PHE A 283 10.91 -15.30 6.79
C PHE A 283 11.12 -16.82 6.82
N ASP A 284 10.19 -17.57 7.41
CA ASP A 284 10.30 -19.03 7.52
C ASP A 284 9.77 -19.72 6.25
N PRO A 285 10.61 -20.34 5.40
CA PRO A 285 10.16 -21.01 4.19
C PRO A 285 9.24 -22.21 4.44
N ALA A 286 9.09 -22.67 5.69
CA ALA A 286 8.07 -23.67 6.03
C ALA A 286 6.64 -23.11 5.95
N LEU A 287 6.46 -21.78 5.86
CA LEU A 287 5.18 -21.09 5.75
C LEU A 287 4.86 -20.63 4.32
N ASP A 288 5.61 -21.12 3.34
CA ASP A 288 5.44 -20.76 1.94
C ASP A 288 4.12 -21.27 1.35
N VAL A 289 3.65 -20.61 0.28
CA VAL A 289 2.39 -20.97 -0.42
C VAL A 289 2.44 -22.40 -0.98
N GLY A 290 3.62 -22.89 -1.36
CA GLY A 290 3.81 -24.26 -1.87
C GLY A 290 3.94 -25.34 -0.79
N THR A 291 3.77 -25.00 0.49
CA THR A 291 3.90 -25.93 1.62
C THR A 291 2.54 -26.33 2.18
N VAL A 292 2.53 -27.21 3.18
CA VAL A 292 1.29 -27.66 3.86
C VAL A 292 0.48 -26.52 4.49
N THR A 293 1.10 -25.38 4.80
CA THR A 293 0.40 -24.23 5.37
C THR A 293 -0.33 -23.39 4.33
N ASN A 294 0.00 -23.56 3.04
CA ASN A 294 -0.51 -22.78 1.91
C ASN A 294 -0.34 -21.25 2.09
N GLY A 295 0.75 -20.84 2.74
CA GLY A 295 1.06 -19.42 3.02
C GLY A 295 1.10 -19.10 4.52
N GLY A 296 1.26 -17.81 4.80
CA GLY A 296 1.32 -17.26 6.17
C GLY A 296 2.68 -16.72 6.60
N GLY A 297 3.70 -16.73 5.75
CA GLY A 297 5.03 -16.18 6.08
C GLY A 297 5.02 -14.69 6.45
N ASP A 298 4.23 -13.87 5.76
CA ASP A 298 4.02 -12.46 6.08
C ASP A 298 3.30 -12.27 7.43
N LEU A 299 2.23 -13.04 7.64
CA LEU A 299 1.45 -13.05 8.87
C LEU A 299 2.29 -13.43 10.09
N GLU A 300 3.12 -14.46 9.95
CA GLU A 300 4.03 -14.88 11.00
C GLU A 300 5.12 -13.83 11.24
N MET A 301 5.69 -13.23 10.19
CA MET A 301 6.67 -12.15 10.34
C MET A 301 6.08 -10.96 11.11
N PHE A 302 4.86 -10.52 10.79
CA PHE A 302 4.18 -9.46 11.54
C PHE A 302 4.01 -9.81 13.02
N PHE A 303 3.60 -11.05 13.30
CA PHE A 303 3.48 -11.54 14.67
C PHE A 303 4.83 -11.57 15.38
N ARG A 304 5.89 -12.03 14.71
CA ARG A 304 7.24 -12.15 15.27
C ARG A 304 7.83 -10.78 15.63
N VAL A 305 7.65 -9.78 14.76
CA VAL A 305 8.01 -8.37 15.03
C VAL A 305 7.41 -7.93 16.37
N LEU A 306 6.10 -8.11 16.55
CA LEU A 306 5.41 -7.72 17.77
C LEU A 306 5.85 -8.55 18.99
N LYS A 307 5.98 -9.87 18.83
CA LYS A 307 6.36 -10.79 19.91
C LYS A 307 7.76 -10.48 20.48
N GLU A 308 8.70 -10.07 19.64
CA GLU A 308 10.05 -9.68 20.07
C GLU A 308 10.12 -8.27 20.65
N GLY A 309 9.00 -7.54 20.68
CA GLY A 309 8.88 -6.26 21.37
C GLY A 309 9.00 -5.04 20.46
N HIS A 310 9.01 -5.23 19.13
CA HIS A 310 9.11 -4.14 18.17
C HIS A 310 7.75 -3.55 17.83
N THR A 311 7.76 -2.32 17.30
CA THR A 311 6.55 -1.61 16.87
C THR A 311 6.27 -1.87 15.38
N LEU A 312 5.01 -2.22 15.07
CA LEU A 312 4.47 -2.30 13.71
C LEU A 312 3.40 -1.21 13.52
N VAL A 313 3.45 -0.53 12.38
CA VAL A 313 2.49 0.53 12.02
C VAL A 313 1.76 0.17 10.74
N TYR A 314 0.44 0.33 10.71
CA TYR A 314 -0.32 0.36 9.47
C TYR A 314 -0.48 1.82 9.02
N GLU A 315 0.02 2.17 7.85
CA GLU A 315 -0.04 3.49 7.22
C GLU A 315 -0.89 3.43 5.93
N PRO A 316 -2.14 3.93 5.96
CA PRO A 316 -3.03 3.90 4.80
C PRO A 316 -2.63 4.86 3.69
#